data_AF-A0A349PZQ1-F1
#
_entry.id   AF-A0A349PZQ1-F1
#
_cell.length_a   1.000
_cell.length_b   1.000
_cell.length_c   1.000
_cell.angle_alpha   90.00
_cell.angle_beta   90.00
_cell.angle_gamma   90.00
#
_symmetry.space_group_name_H-M   'P 1'
#
loop_
_entity.id
_entity.type
_entity.pdbx_description
1 polymer ?
#
loop_
_entity_poly.entity_id
_entity_poly.type
_entity_poly.pdbx_seq_one_letter_code
_entity_poly.pdbx_strand_id
1 'polypeptide(L)'
;TNNIISMAELAKANHIKVILCSVLPAFDFPWRKGLEPAEKVVKLNLMIKEYADANGILYLDYYSAMADEQKGMKAEYANDGVHPNKTGYKVMEPLVEKAISEVLSKK
;
A
#
# COMPACT_ATOMS: atom_id res chain seq x y z
N THR A 1 8.44 -10.38 -0.26
CA THR A 1 7.75 -10.03 0.99
C THR A 1 8.58 -10.23 2.25
N ASN A 2 9.57 -11.13 2.27
CA ASN A 2 10.36 -11.46 3.47
C ASN A 2 10.80 -10.23 4.30
N ASN A 3 11.33 -9.19 3.67
CA ASN A 3 11.74 -7.97 4.40
C ASN A 3 10.57 -7.29 5.14
N ILE A 4 9.37 -7.23 4.54
CA ILE A 4 8.17 -6.65 5.15
C ILE A 4 7.74 -7.49 6.36
N ILE A 5 7.78 -8.81 6.21
CA ILE A 5 7.47 -9.76 7.30
C ILE A 5 8.45 -9.57 8.45
N SER A 6 9.76 -9.54 8.19
CA SER A 6 10.77 -9.32 9.23
C SER A 6 10.59 -7.97 9.94
N MET A 7 10.26 -6.90 9.21
CA MET A 7 9.96 -5.60 9.83
C MET A 7 8.74 -5.66 10.74
N ALA A 8 7.66 -6.32 10.30
CA ALA A 8 6.44 -6.48 11.10
C ALA A 8 6.68 -7.33 12.36
N GLU A 9 7.44 -8.41 12.26
CA GLU A 9 7.81 -9.27 13.39
C GLU A 9 8.66 -8.53 14.41
N LEU A 10 9.68 -7.78 13.96
CA LEU A 10 10.52 -6.98 14.85
C LEU A 10 9.72 -5.88 15.56
N ALA A 11 8.82 -5.19 14.84
CA ALA A 11 7.93 -4.20 15.44
C ALA A 11 7.01 -4.82 16.50
N LYS A 12 6.39 -5.97 16.19
CA LYS A 12 5.51 -6.69 17.12
C LYS A 12 6.26 -7.17 18.36
N ALA A 13 7.49 -7.69 18.21
CA ALA A 13 8.35 -8.09 19.31
C ALA A 13 8.72 -6.91 20.24
N ASN A 14 8.68 -5.68 19.73
CA ASN A 14 8.93 -4.45 20.49
C ASN A 14 7.65 -3.68 20.84
N HIS A 15 6.48 -4.33 20.80
CA HIS A 15 5.19 -3.72 21.14
C HIS A 15 4.80 -2.49 20.32
N ILE A 16 5.31 -2.39 19.09
CA ILE A 16 4.95 -1.34 18.13
C ILE A 16 3.77 -1.84 17.30
N LYS A 17 2.67 -1.07 17.28
CA LYS A 17 1.49 -1.38 16.47
C LYS A 17 1.82 -1.19 14.98
N VAL A 18 1.53 -2.21 14.17
CA VAL A 18 1.83 -2.22 12.73
C VAL A 18 0.56 -2.01 11.92
N ILE A 19 0.66 -1.18 10.88
CA ILE A 19 -0.29 -1.09 9.76
C ILE A 19 0.50 -1.42 8.50
N LEU A 20 0.04 -2.37 7.71
CA LEU A 20 0.64 -2.70 6.42
C LEU A 20 -0.20 -2.09 5.30
N CYS A 21 0.41 -1.23 4.50
CA CYS A 21 -0.27 -0.61 3.37
C CYS A 21 -0.06 -1.42 2.08
N SER A 22 -1.04 -1.38 1.19
CA SER A 22 -0.84 -1.79 -0.20
C SER A 22 0.26 -0.94 -0.86
N VAL A 23 1.12 -1.56 -1.65
CA VAL A 23 1.94 -0.86 -2.64
C VAL A 23 1.03 -0.19 -3.66
N LEU A 24 1.36 1.03 -4.05
CA LEU A 24 0.58 1.83 -5.00
C LEU A 24 0.60 1.22 -6.41
N PRO A 25 -0.45 1.46 -7.21
CA PRO A 25 -0.50 1.01 -8.59
C PRO A 25 0.55 1.71 -9.44
N ALA A 26 1.12 0.99 -10.40
CA ALA A 26 2.07 1.51 -11.37
C ALA A 26 1.97 0.66 -12.64
N PHE A 27 1.75 1.30 -13.78
CA PHE A 27 1.68 0.62 -15.07
C PHE A 27 3.08 0.42 -15.68
N ASP A 28 3.93 1.44 -15.60
CA ASP A 28 5.34 1.40 -16.00
C ASP A 28 6.13 2.43 -15.17
N PHE A 29 7.46 2.39 -15.25
CA PHE A 29 8.33 3.37 -14.60
C PHE A 29 8.96 4.30 -15.65
N PRO A 30 8.66 5.61 -15.67
CA PRO A 30 9.21 6.52 -16.68
C PRO A 30 10.74 6.55 -16.72
N TRP A 31 11.40 6.36 -15.57
CA TRP A 31 12.86 6.30 -15.44
C TRP A 31 13.46 4.92 -15.76
N ARG A 32 12.65 3.87 -15.85
CA ARG A 32 13.09 2.50 -16.17
C ARG A 32 11.96 1.67 -16.79
N LYS A 33 11.69 1.97 -18.06
CA LYS A 33 10.58 1.40 -18.82
C LYS A 33 10.70 -0.09 -19.07
N GLY A 34 9.58 -0.73 -19.37
CA GLY A 34 9.52 -2.13 -19.82
C GLY A 34 9.69 -3.16 -18.71
N LEU A 35 9.45 -2.74 -17.46
CA LEU A 35 9.52 -3.65 -16.30
C LEU A 35 8.19 -4.30 -15.94
N GLU A 36 7.09 -3.88 -16.57
CA GLU A 36 5.74 -4.44 -16.37
C GLU A 36 5.37 -4.59 -14.87
N PRO A 37 5.40 -3.50 -14.08
CA PRO A 37 5.15 -3.56 -12.64
C PRO A 37 3.73 -3.91 -12.23
N ALA A 38 2.71 -3.65 -13.07
CA ALA A 38 1.29 -3.77 -12.73
C ALA A 38 0.92 -5.08 -12.02
N GLU A 39 1.19 -6.24 -12.65
CA GLU A 39 0.86 -7.55 -12.04
C GLU A 39 1.76 -7.89 -10.86
N LYS A 40 3.00 -7.38 -10.84
CA LYS A 40 3.94 -7.61 -9.74
C LYS A 40 3.47 -6.91 -8.46
N VAL A 41 2.94 -5.70 -8.60
CA VAL A 41 2.31 -4.94 -7.50
C VAL A 41 1.08 -5.68 -6.98
N VAL A 42 0.18 -6.13 -7.86
CA VAL A 42 -1.01 -6.90 -7.45
C VAL A 42 -0.62 -8.16 -6.68
N LYS A 43 0.33 -8.93 -7.19
CA LYS A 43 0.82 -10.14 -6.53
C LYS A 43 1.45 -9.83 -5.16
N LEU A 44 2.26 -8.78 -5.07
CA LEU A 44 2.88 -8.38 -3.81
C LEU A 44 1.83 -7.93 -2.78
N ASN A 45 0.83 -7.15 -3.19
CA ASN A 45 -0.25 -6.71 -2.33
C ASN A 45 -1.09 -7.86 -1.79
N LEU A 46 -1.38 -8.88 -2.63
CA LEU A 46 -2.04 -10.09 -2.18
C LEU A 46 -1.24 -10.77 -1.05
N MET A 47 0.06 -10.96 -1.24
CA MET A 47 0.91 -11.59 -0.22
C MET A 47 1.02 -10.75 1.07
N ILE A 48 1.03 -9.42 0.97
CA ILE A 48 1.04 -8.52 2.13
C ILE A 48 -0.29 -8.63 2.89
N LYS A 49 -1.42 -8.60 2.16
CA LYS A 49 -2.76 -8.71 2.75
C LYS A 49 -2.96 -10.05 3.44
N GLU A 50 -2.61 -11.16 2.80
CA GLU A 50 -2.69 -12.51 3.38
C GLU A 50 -1.88 -12.60 4.68
N TYR A 51 -0.65 -12.06 4.68
CA TYR A 51 0.16 -12.03 5.89
C TYR A 51 -0.47 -11.15 6.99
N ALA A 52 -1.01 -9.98 6.62
CA ALA A 52 -1.65 -9.08 7.57
C ALA A 52 -2.87 -9.73 8.23
N ASP A 53 -3.74 -10.34 7.42
CA ASP A 53 -4.94 -11.05 7.86
C ASP A 53 -4.58 -12.22 8.80
N ALA A 54 -3.58 -13.04 8.43
CA ALA A 54 -3.12 -14.17 9.23
C ALA A 54 -2.52 -13.78 10.58
N ASN A 55 -2.04 -12.54 10.73
CA ASN A 55 -1.34 -12.06 11.92
C ASN A 55 -2.13 -11.02 12.74
N GLY A 56 -3.38 -10.73 12.34
CA GLY A 56 -4.21 -9.71 12.98
C GLY A 56 -3.65 -8.28 12.83
N ILE A 57 -2.89 -8.03 11.76
CA ILE A 57 -2.34 -6.71 11.43
C ILE A 57 -3.34 -6.02 10.50
N LEU A 58 -3.60 -4.72 10.73
CA LEU A 58 -4.48 -3.96 9.83
C LEU A 58 -3.81 -3.79 8.47
N TYR A 59 -4.52 -4.16 7.40
CA TYR A 59 -4.14 -3.89 6.02
C TYR A 59 -4.86 -2.64 5.49
N LEU A 60 -4.10 -1.65 5.04
CA LEU A 60 -4.62 -0.41 4.45
C LEU A 60 -4.53 -0.47 2.93
N ASP A 61 -5.69 -0.54 2.27
CA ASP A 61 -5.78 -0.69 0.82
C ASP A 61 -5.85 0.66 0.08
N TYR A 62 -4.70 1.28 -0.15
CA TYR A 62 -4.61 2.42 -1.06
C TYR A 62 -4.78 2.03 -2.53
N TYR A 63 -4.34 0.82 -2.90
CA TYR A 63 -4.31 0.36 -4.28
C TYR A 63 -5.69 0.46 -4.92
N SER A 64 -6.72 -0.09 -4.26
CA SER A 64 -8.09 -0.05 -4.78
C SER A 64 -8.66 1.36 -4.92
N ALA A 65 -8.22 2.32 -4.09
CA ALA A 65 -8.66 3.71 -4.19
C ALA A 65 -7.99 4.46 -5.37
N MET A 66 -6.77 4.06 -5.73
CA MET A 66 -5.89 4.82 -6.61
C MET A 66 -5.69 4.20 -7.99
N ALA A 67 -6.04 2.92 -8.17
CA ALA A 67 -5.84 2.20 -9.42
C ALA A 67 -6.84 2.62 -10.51
N ASP A 68 -6.38 2.63 -11.76
CA ASP A 68 -7.21 2.66 -12.96
C ASP A 68 -7.49 1.23 -13.50
N GLU A 69 -8.20 1.14 -14.61
CA GLU A 69 -8.56 -0.14 -15.25
C GLU A 69 -7.34 -0.94 -15.77
N GLN A 70 -6.21 -0.27 -15.98
CA GLN A 70 -4.96 -0.87 -16.46
C GLN A 70 -4.04 -1.27 -15.29
N LYS A 71 -4.53 -1.27 -14.05
CA LYS A 71 -3.72 -1.53 -12.84
C LYS A 71 -2.59 -0.48 -12.66
N GLY A 72 -2.74 0.68 -13.31
CA GLY A 72 -1.88 1.84 -13.19
C GLY A 72 -2.46 2.88 -12.24
N MET A 73 -1.69 3.93 -11.97
CA MET A 73 -2.15 5.06 -11.18
C MET A 73 -3.08 5.93 -12.01
N LYS A 74 -4.27 6.28 -11.50
CA LYS A 74 -5.17 7.24 -12.16
C LYS A 74 -4.42 8.53 -12.49
N ALA A 75 -4.58 9.03 -13.72
CA ALA A 75 -3.84 10.19 -14.22
C ALA A 75 -4.04 11.46 -13.37
N GLU A 76 -5.21 11.64 -12.75
CA GLU A 76 -5.45 12.76 -11.83
C GLU A 76 -4.63 12.67 -10.52
N TYR A 77 -4.14 11.49 -10.15
CA TYR A 77 -3.46 11.24 -8.87
C TYR A 77 -1.94 11.21 -8.98
N ALA A 78 -1.34 11.08 -10.17
CA ALA A 78 0.12 11.15 -10.34
C ALA A 78 0.50 11.75 -11.69
N ASN A 79 1.54 12.59 -11.69
CA ASN A 79 2.03 13.21 -12.92
C ASN A 79 2.90 12.25 -13.74
N ASP A 80 3.50 11.25 -13.10
CA ASP A 80 4.44 10.31 -13.71
C ASP A 80 3.91 8.85 -13.71
N GLY A 81 2.66 8.66 -13.27
CA GLY A 81 2.03 7.35 -13.16
C GLY A 81 2.50 6.50 -11.98
N VAL A 82 3.29 7.06 -11.04
CA VAL A 82 3.84 6.32 -9.89
C VAL A 82 3.72 7.12 -8.59
N HIS A 83 4.22 8.35 -8.55
CA HIS A 83 4.29 9.15 -7.33
C HIS A 83 3.02 10.00 -7.17
N PRO A 84 2.30 9.88 -6.04
CA PRO A 84 1.10 10.69 -5.81
C PRO A 84 1.39 12.19 -5.88
N ASN A 85 0.53 12.91 -6.59
CA ASN A 85 0.44 14.36 -6.54
C ASN A 85 -0.48 14.80 -5.38
N LYS A 86 -0.75 16.10 -5.27
CA LYS A 86 -1.62 16.64 -4.21
C LYS A 86 -3.01 16.01 -4.19
N THR A 87 -3.61 15.74 -5.34
CA THR A 87 -4.93 15.11 -5.43
C THR A 87 -4.87 13.66 -4.97
N GLY A 88 -3.84 12.92 -5.37
CA GLY A 88 -3.61 11.55 -4.89
C GLY A 88 -3.45 11.48 -3.37
N TYR A 89 -2.64 12.37 -2.78
CA TYR A 89 -2.49 12.42 -1.32
C TYR A 89 -3.80 12.75 -0.58
N LYS A 90 -4.66 13.62 -1.14
CA LYS A 90 -5.98 13.90 -0.56
C LYS A 90 -6.91 12.68 -0.52
N VAL A 91 -6.70 11.70 -1.42
CA VAL A 91 -7.43 10.42 -1.37
C VAL A 91 -6.84 9.51 -0.28
N MET A 92 -5.52 9.50 -0.12
CA MET A 92 -4.82 8.64 0.84
C MET A 92 -5.02 9.09 2.31
N GLU A 93 -5.00 10.39 2.56
CA GLU A 93 -5.06 11.01 3.89
C GLU A 93 -6.22 10.50 4.77
N PRO A 94 -7.51 10.59 4.36
CA PRO A 94 -8.60 10.11 5.21
C PRO A 94 -8.57 8.60 5.46
N LEU A 95 -7.97 7.83 4.54
CA LEU A 95 -7.84 6.38 4.69
C LEU A 95 -6.81 6.03 5.78
N VAL A 96 -5.68 6.73 5.80
CA VAL A 96 -4.64 6.52 6.82
C VAL A 96 -5.06 6.99 8.20
N GLU A 97 -5.74 8.14 8.28
CA GLU A 97 -6.25 8.66 9.55
C GLU A 97 -7.22 7.68 10.21
N LYS A 98 -8.13 7.10 9.41
CA LYS A 98 -9.05 6.06 9.87
C LYS A 98 -8.31 4.82 10.36
N ALA A 99 -7.34 4.33 9.58
CA ALA A 99 -6.54 3.16 9.94
C ALA A 99 -5.76 3.36 11.25
N ILE A 100 -5.12 4.51 11.41
CA ILE A 100 -4.40 4.89 12.63
C ILE A 100 -5.35 4.94 13.82
N SER A 101 -6.49 5.62 13.69
CA SER A 101 -7.49 5.73 14.74
C SER A 101 -8.02 4.35 15.18
N GLU A 102 -8.32 3.45 14.23
CA GLU A 102 -8.75 2.10 14.53
C GLU A 102 -7.70 1.31 15.32
N VAL A 103 -6.45 1.33 14.88
CA VAL A 103 -5.36 0.59 15.52
C VAL A 103 -5.03 1.14 16.91
N LEU A 104 -5.09 2.47 17.09
CA LEU A 104 -4.83 3.09 18.38
C LEU A 104 -5.98 2.89 19.39
N SER A 105 -7.23 2.83 18.93
CA SER A 105 -8.40 2.62 19.81
C SER A 105 -8.54 1.20 20.37
N LYS A 106 -7.92 0.20 19.72
CA LYS A 106 -7.84 -1.18 20.24
C LYS A 106 -6.95 -1.19 21.50
N LYS A 107 -7.57 -1.53 22.64
CA LYS A 107 -6.91 -1.74 23.95
C LYS A 107 -6.02 -2.97 23.93
#